data_AF-A0A7G5DUD8-F1
#
_entry.id   AF-A0A7G5DUD8-F1
#
_cell.length_a   1.000
_cell.length_b   1.000
_cell.length_c   1.000
_cell.angle_alpha   90.00
_cell.angle_beta   90.00
_cell.angle_gamma   90.00
#
_symmetry.space_group_name_H-M   'P 1'
#
loop_
_entity.id
_entity.type
_entity.pdbx_description
1 polymer ?
#
loop_
_entity_poly.entity_id
_entity_poly.type
_entity_poly.pdbx_seq_one_letter_code
_entity_poly.pdbx_strand_id
1 'polypeptide(L)'
;MSDIHLDDAVLAALQDVMEDEYPILLDTFVADSEERLRLLHQAEAEGDAQGLRLAAHSFKGSCSNMGAVMLAGLCKQLEDAGRRETLELAPALIEQIEREFAIVRILFKSERQRYRV
;
A
#
# COMPACT_ATOMS: atom_id res chain seq x y z
N MET A 1 -10.03 -14.11 -7.98
CA MET A 1 -10.46 -12.70 -7.81
C MET A 1 -9.61 -11.98 -6.75
N SER A 2 -9.17 -12.67 -5.68
CA SER A 2 -8.17 -12.14 -4.73
C SER A 2 -6.79 -11.92 -5.36
N ASP A 3 -6.40 -12.78 -6.30
CA ASP A 3 -5.06 -12.88 -6.90
C ASP A 3 -4.61 -11.61 -7.65
N ILE A 4 -5.55 -10.70 -7.92
CA ILE A 4 -5.27 -9.41 -8.56
C ILE A 4 -4.81 -8.37 -7.52
N HIS A 5 -5.26 -8.50 -6.27
CA HIS A 5 -5.00 -7.56 -5.18
C HIS A 5 -3.80 -8.02 -4.34
N LEU A 6 -3.77 -9.32 -4.03
CA LEU A 6 -2.78 -9.95 -3.17
C LEU A 6 -2.11 -11.13 -3.87
N ASP A 7 -0.79 -11.21 -3.71
CA ASP A 7 0.01 -12.36 -4.10
C ASP A 7 0.05 -13.38 -2.96
N ASP A 8 -0.70 -14.47 -3.12
CA ASP A 8 -0.79 -15.54 -2.13
C ASP A 8 0.56 -16.23 -1.86
N ALA A 9 1.48 -16.26 -2.84
CA ALA A 9 2.80 -16.84 -2.65
C ALA A 9 3.66 -15.98 -1.73
N VAL A 10 3.55 -14.65 -1.84
CA VAL A 10 4.21 -13.72 -0.93
C VAL A 10 3.65 -13.85 0.49
N LEU A 11 2.32 -13.92 0.62
CA LEU A 11 1.68 -14.08 1.93
C LEU A 11 2.06 -15.40 2.61
N ALA A 12 2.09 -16.51 1.86
CA ALA A 12 2.53 -17.80 2.38
C ALA A 12 4.01 -17.75 2.85
N ALA A 13 4.89 -17.10 2.09
CA ALA A 13 6.30 -16.93 2.48
C ALA A 13 6.45 -16.03 3.72
N LEU A 14 5.69 -14.94 3.81
CA LEU A 14 5.68 -14.08 5.00
C LEU A 14 5.18 -14.83 6.23
N GLN A 15 4.12 -15.63 6.08
CA GLN A 15 3.59 -16.44 7.16
C GLN A 15 4.62 -17.46 7.65
N ASP A 16 5.31 -18.16 6.74
CA ASP A 16 6.32 -19.16 7.07
C ASP A 16 7.52 -18.55 7.80
N VAL A 17 7.96 -17.36 7.39
CA VAL A 17 9.12 -16.67 7.98
C VAL A 17 8.78 -15.98 9.29
N MET A 18 7.59 -15.41 9.42
CA MET A 18 7.21 -14.59 10.59
C MET A 18 6.48 -15.37 11.66
N GLU A 19 5.93 -16.55 11.34
CA GLU A 19 5.25 -17.45 12.27
C GLU A 19 4.23 -16.69 13.16
N ASP A 20 4.49 -16.60 14.46
CA ASP A 20 3.63 -15.94 15.46
C ASP A 20 3.54 -14.41 15.29
N GLU A 21 4.50 -13.79 14.59
CA GLU A 21 4.53 -12.35 14.32
C GLU A 21 3.76 -11.96 13.05
N TYR A 22 3.39 -12.92 12.19
CA TYR A 22 2.65 -12.66 10.97
C TYR A 22 1.36 -11.83 11.19
N PRO A 23 0.52 -12.12 12.20
CA PRO A 23 -0.67 -11.32 12.48
C PRO A 23 -0.35 -9.86 12.85
N ILE A 24 0.76 -9.63 13.57
CA ILE A 24 1.24 -8.30 13.95
C ILE A 24 1.71 -7.53 12.71
N LEU A 25 2.38 -8.22 11.78
CA LEU A 25 2.81 -7.64 10.51
C LEU A 25 1.63 -7.13 9.68
N LEU A 26 0.53 -7.90 9.61
CA LEU A 26 -0.69 -7.47 8.92
C LEU A 26 -1.29 -6.21 9.54
N ASP A 27 -1.41 -6.16 10.88
CA ASP A 27 -1.94 -5.01 11.61
C ASP A 27 -1.03 -3.78 11.43
N THR A 28 0.29 -3.98 11.47
CA THR A 28 1.30 -2.93 11.28
C THR A 28 1.25 -2.34 9.88
N PHE A 29 1.13 -3.18 8.84
CA PHE A 29 1.00 -2.70 7.48
C PHE A 29 -0.24 -1.81 7.29
N VAL A 30 -1.38 -2.18 7.88
CA VAL A 30 -2.60 -1.37 7.77
C VAL A 30 -2.40 0.00 8.41
N ALA A 31 -1.84 0.04 9.63
CA ALA A 31 -1.58 1.31 10.32
C ALA A 31 -0.56 2.20 9.57
N ASP A 32 0.55 1.60 9.09
CA ASP A 32 1.58 2.31 8.32
C ASP A 32 1.02 2.85 6.99
N SER A 33 0.16 2.07 6.32
CA SER A 33 -0.49 2.49 5.06
C SER A 33 -1.44 3.68 5.25
N GLU A 34 -2.15 3.78 6.37
CA GLU A 34 -3.01 4.93 6.68
C GLU A 34 -2.17 6.21 6.84
N GLU A 35 -1.01 6.14 7.49
CA GLU A 35 -0.08 7.28 7.59
C GLU A 35 0.50 7.65 6.22
N ARG A 36 0.83 6.67 5.37
CA ARG A 36 1.33 6.92 4.02
C ARG A 36 0.31 7.63 3.14
N LEU A 37 -0.97 7.25 3.23
CA LEU A 37 -2.05 7.96 2.55
C LEU A 37 -2.15 9.41 3.01
N ARG A 38 -2.02 9.66 4.31
CA ARG A 38 -2.00 11.03 4.86
C ARG A 38 -0.85 11.86 4.28
N LEU A 39 0.34 11.28 4.17
CA LEU A 39 1.52 11.95 3.58
C LEU A 39 1.33 12.23 2.08
N LEU A 40 0.70 11.31 1.33
CA LEU A 40 0.39 11.53 -0.09
C LEU A 40 -0.57 12.70 -0.28
N HIS A 41 -1.66 12.77 0.50
CA HIS A 41 -2.60 13.88 0.47
C HIS A 41 -1.95 15.20 0.85
N GLN A 42 -1.07 15.19 1.86
CA GLN A 42 -0.35 16.39 2.25
C GLN A 42 0.55 16.91 1.12
N ALA A 43 1.35 16.04 0.51
CA ALA A 43 2.22 16.42 -0.60
C ALA A 43 1.44 16.89 -1.84
N GLU A 44 0.29 16.28 -2.12
CA GLU A 44 -0.61 16.73 -3.21
C GLU A 44 -1.15 18.14 -2.93
N ALA A 45 -1.69 18.37 -1.72
CA ALA A 45 -2.25 19.67 -1.35
C ALA A 45 -1.20 20.80 -1.32
N GLU A 46 0.05 20.48 -0.99
CA GLU A 46 1.17 21.42 -1.00
C GLU A 46 1.80 21.63 -2.40
N GLY A 47 1.40 20.82 -3.40
CA GLY A 47 2.04 20.81 -4.72
C GLY A 47 3.49 20.33 -4.67
N ASP A 48 3.87 19.53 -3.67
CA ASP A 48 5.23 19.04 -3.47
C ASP A 48 5.47 17.75 -4.28
N ALA A 49 5.97 17.91 -5.50
CA ALA A 49 6.30 16.79 -6.37
C ALA A 49 7.35 15.84 -5.78
N GLN A 50 8.34 16.38 -5.04
CA GLN A 50 9.38 15.56 -4.44
C GLN A 50 8.84 14.79 -3.23
N GLY A 51 8.05 15.43 -2.38
CA GLY A 51 7.34 14.80 -1.28
C GLY A 51 6.42 13.68 -1.77
N LEU A 52 5.64 13.95 -2.81
CA LEU A 52 4.74 12.98 -3.43
C LEU A 52 5.51 11.75 -3.95
N ARG A 53 6.63 11.99 -4.67
CA ARG A 53 7.50 10.93 -5.17
C ARG A 53 8.05 10.07 -4.02
N LEU A 54 8.54 10.68 -2.96
CA LEU A 54 9.17 9.97 -1.84
C LEU A 54 8.14 9.15 -1.04
N ALA A 55 6.98 9.75 -0.75
CA ALA A 55 5.88 9.07 -0.08
C ALA A 55 5.38 7.87 -0.91
N ALA A 56 5.17 8.06 -2.22
CA ALA A 56 4.74 7.01 -3.14
C ALA A 56 5.79 5.89 -3.27
N HIS A 57 7.07 6.24 -3.36
CA HIS A 57 8.17 5.27 -3.42
C HIS A 57 8.21 4.38 -2.17
N SER A 58 8.12 5.01 -0.99
CA SER A 58 8.14 4.31 0.28
C SER A 58 6.91 3.41 0.43
N PHE A 59 5.73 3.90 0.03
CA PHE A 59 4.49 3.12 0.08
C PHE A 59 4.52 1.93 -0.88
N LYS A 60 4.99 2.14 -2.12
CA LYS A 60 5.23 1.06 -3.08
C LYS A 60 6.06 -0.08 -2.46
N GLY A 61 7.16 0.26 -1.79
CA GLY A 61 8.03 -0.73 -1.15
C GLY A 61 7.28 -1.55 -0.09
N SER A 62 6.53 -0.87 0.79
CA SER A 62 5.68 -1.52 1.79
C SER A 62 4.66 -2.47 1.15
N CYS A 63 3.94 -2.01 0.12
CA CYS A 63 2.96 -2.82 -0.61
C CYS A 63 3.59 -4.04 -1.28
N SER A 64 4.75 -3.87 -1.93
CA SER A 64 5.47 -4.98 -2.58
C SER A 64 5.93 -6.03 -1.57
N ASN A 65 6.43 -5.62 -0.40
CA ASN A 65 6.83 -6.55 0.65
C ASN A 65 5.65 -7.36 1.19
N MET A 66 4.45 -6.78 1.19
CA MET A 66 3.21 -7.42 1.67
C MET A 66 2.43 -8.15 0.58
N GLY A 67 2.95 -8.26 -0.65
CA GLY A 67 2.26 -8.90 -1.76
C GLY A 67 1.05 -8.13 -2.28
N ALA A 68 0.85 -6.86 -1.90
CA ALA A 68 -0.22 -6.00 -2.39
C ALA A 68 0.10 -5.45 -3.79
N VAL A 69 0.03 -6.34 -4.79
CA VAL A 69 0.60 -6.12 -6.13
C VAL A 69 -0.06 -4.96 -6.89
N MET A 70 -1.38 -4.86 -6.88
CA MET A 70 -2.09 -3.76 -7.56
C MET A 70 -1.82 -2.42 -6.87
N LEU A 71 -1.86 -2.41 -5.53
CA LEU A 71 -1.56 -1.21 -4.74
C LEU A 71 -0.12 -0.73 -4.99
N ALA A 72 0.85 -1.63 -5.02
CA ALA A 72 2.23 -1.30 -5.38
C ALA A 72 2.33 -0.72 -6.81
N GLY A 73 1.56 -1.26 -7.76
CA GLY A 73 1.48 -0.74 -9.12
C GLY A 73 0.94 0.68 -9.20
N LEU A 74 -0.09 1.01 -8.42
CA LEU A 74 -0.63 2.37 -8.33
C LEU A 74 0.36 3.34 -7.67
N CYS A 75 1.00 2.92 -6.57
CA CYS A 75 2.05 3.72 -5.92
C CYS A 75 3.22 4.00 -6.87
N LYS A 76 3.59 3.04 -7.74
CA LYS A 76 4.61 3.26 -8.78
C LYS A 76 4.18 4.32 -9.79
N GLN A 77 2.92 4.31 -10.25
CA GLN A 77 2.40 5.33 -11.16
C GLN A 77 2.45 6.72 -10.53
N LEU A 78 2.11 6.83 -9.24
CA LEU A 78 2.20 8.09 -8.50
C LEU A 78 3.65 8.54 -8.27
N GLU A 79 4.56 7.61 -7.99
CA GLU A 79 6.01 7.88 -7.92
C GLU A 79 6.52 8.44 -9.25
N ASP A 80 6.12 7.84 -10.37
CA ASP A 80 6.51 8.29 -11.71
C ASP A 80 5.90 9.67 -12.04
N ALA A 81 4.66 9.94 -11.62
CA ALA A 81 4.03 11.25 -11.79
C ALA A 81 4.76 12.34 -11.00
N GLY A 82 5.09 12.10 -9.73
CA GLY A 82 5.91 13.01 -8.92
C GLY A 82 7.31 13.21 -9.49
N ARG A 83 7.93 12.16 -10.04
CA ARG A 83 9.24 12.25 -10.72
C ARG A 83 9.20 13.10 -12.00
N ARG A 84 8.09 13.09 -12.72
CA ARG A 84 7.90 13.85 -13.97
C ARG A 84 7.28 15.23 -13.73
N GLU A 85 7.01 15.57 -12.47
CA GLU A 85 6.32 16.80 -12.06
C GLU A 85 4.92 16.96 -12.69
N THR A 86 4.26 15.85 -13.05
CA THR A 86 2.90 15.83 -13.61
C THR A 86 1.86 15.68 -12.49
N LEU A 87 1.76 16.70 -11.62
CA LEU A 87 0.93 16.67 -10.41
C LEU A 87 -0.57 16.69 -10.69
N GLU A 88 -0.99 17.10 -11.89
CA GLU A 88 -2.38 17.03 -12.34
C GLU A 88 -2.95 15.60 -12.33
N LEU A 89 -2.08 14.58 -12.38
CA LEU A 89 -2.47 13.17 -12.29
C LEU A 89 -2.61 12.67 -10.85
N ALA A 90 -2.03 13.40 -9.88
CA ALA A 90 -1.93 12.94 -8.50
C ALA A 90 -3.29 12.70 -7.82
N PRO A 91 -4.30 13.59 -7.93
CA PRO A 91 -5.59 13.38 -7.26
C PRO A 91 -6.29 12.08 -7.68
N ALA A 92 -6.34 11.83 -9.00
CA ALA A 92 -6.98 10.64 -9.55
C ALA A 92 -6.22 9.35 -9.18
N LEU A 93 -4.90 9.41 -9.06
CA LEU A 93 -4.07 8.28 -8.64
C LEU A 93 -4.21 8.01 -7.13
N ILE A 94 -4.22 9.05 -6.30
CA ILE A 94 -4.42 8.90 -4.84
C ILE A 94 -5.79 8.29 -4.56
N GLU A 95 -6.85 8.73 -5.24
CA GLU A 95 -8.19 8.16 -5.10
C GLU A 95 -8.23 6.65 -5.49
N GLN A 96 -7.47 6.26 -6.51
CA GLN A 96 -7.32 4.83 -6.88
C GLN A 96 -6.55 4.04 -5.81
N ILE A 97 -5.47 4.62 -5.27
CA ILE A 97 -4.68 4.01 -4.17
C ILE A 97 -5.57 3.81 -2.94
N GLU A 98 -6.40 4.78 -2.57
CA GLU A 98 -7.32 4.66 -1.44
C GLU A 98 -8.36 3.55 -1.61
N ARG A 99 -8.96 3.45 -2.80
CA ARG A 99 -9.92 2.38 -3.11
C ARG A 99 -9.25 1.00 -3.02
N GLU A 100 -8.08 0.87 -3.61
CA GLU A 100 -7.35 -0.39 -3.61
C GLU A 100 -6.88 -0.75 -2.19
N PHE A 101 -6.38 0.23 -1.43
CA PHE A 101 -6.03 0.02 -0.03
C PHE A 101 -7.23 -0.41 0.81
N ALA A 102 -8.43 0.13 0.56
CA ALA A 102 -9.64 -0.31 1.25
C ALA A 102 -9.94 -1.80 1.00
N ILE A 103 -9.72 -2.29 -0.22
CA ILE A 103 -9.85 -3.71 -0.58
C ILE A 103 -8.79 -4.54 0.16
N VAL A 104 -7.51 -4.17 0.04
CA VAL A 104 -6.39 -4.85 0.71
C VAL A 104 -6.62 -4.93 2.23
N ARG A 105 -7.07 -3.83 2.84
CA ARG A 105 -7.39 -3.78 4.28
C ARG A 105 -8.49 -4.77 4.68
N ILE A 106 -9.52 -4.95 3.84
CA ILE A 106 -10.58 -5.95 4.10
C ILE A 106 -10.02 -7.37 4.01
N LEU A 107 -9.19 -7.63 2.99
CA LEU A 107 -8.56 -8.94 2.80
C LEU A 107 -7.63 -9.28 3.96
N PHE A 108 -6.76 -8.36 4.38
CA PHE A 108 -5.87 -8.55 5.53
C PHE A 108 -6.61 -8.68 6.85
N LYS A 109 -7.70 -7.94 7.06
CA LYS A 109 -8.58 -8.15 8.23
C LYS A 109 -9.19 -9.55 8.24
N SER A 110 -9.58 -10.06 7.08
CA SER A 110 -10.14 -11.41 6.94
C SER A 110 -9.06 -12.48 7.21
N GLU A 111 -7.83 -12.26 6.73
CA GLU A 111 -6.69 -13.14 7.01
C GLU A 111 -6.34 -13.14 8.50
N ARG A 112 -6.26 -11.95 9.11
CA ARG A 112 -5.95 -11.73 10.52
C ARG A 112 -6.90 -12.45 11.48
N GLN A 113 -8.16 -12.65 11.09
CA GLN A 113 -9.16 -13.36 11.88
C GLN A 113 -8.87 -14.86 12.03
N ARG A 114 -8.09 -15.46 11.11
CA ARG A 114 -7.67 -16.87 11.20
C ARG A 114 -6.72 -17.14 12.37
N TYR A 115 -6.10 -16.09 12.91
CA TYR A 115 -5.13 -16.12 14.00
C TYR A 115 -5.68 -15.55 15.32
N ARG A 116 -7.00 -15.35 15.42
CA ARG A 116 -7.64 -15.01 16.68
C ARG A 116 -7.93 -16.31 17.44
N VAL A 117 -7.06 -16.64 18.40
CA VAL A 117 -7.33 -17.62 19.47
C VAL A 117 -8.02 -16.90 20.63
#